data_AF-A0A9E8MUA0-F1
#
_entry.id   AF-A0A9E8MUA0-F1
#
_cell.length_a   1.000
_cell.length_b   1.000
_cell.length_c   1.000
_cell.angle_alpha   90.00
_cell.angle_beta   90.00
_cell.angle_gamma   90.00
#
_symmetry.space_group_name_H-M   'P 1'
#
loop_
_entity.id
_entity.type
_entity.pdbx_description
1 polymer ?
#
loop_
_entity_poly.entity_id
_entity_poly.type
_entity_poly.pdbx_seq_one_letter_code
_entity_poly.pdbx_strand_id
1 'polypeptide(L)'
;MFLEDESLNITDKVYHSSMECFGINAINPSQKQDSFELNYFEKGGFISAKSNTNYFIADYGEVGMHGKGGHGHNDLFSFELMLDKQDIIVDAGCYTYTGNLELKGEMKSSFYHNSLVVDNQEIAPQIGAWGISNIAEPNNVSFKDTDHSISISGNIKVTKD
;
A
#
# COMPACT_ATOMS: atom_id res chain seq x y z
N MET A 1 -7.54 16.52 -15.44
CA MET A 1 -6.18 17.09 -15.39
C MET A 1 -5.32 16.02 -14.76
N PHE A 2 -4.93 15.04 -15.56
CA PHE A 2 -4.01 13.99 -15.17
C PHE A 2 -2.71 14.30 -15.89
N LEU A 3 -1.59 14.26 -15.17
CA LEU A 3 -0.28 14.34 -15.79
C LEU A 3 -0.07 13.01 -16.51
N GLU A 4 -0.46 12.92 -17.77
CA GLU A 4 0.07 11.92 -18.69
C GLU A 4 1.50 12.34 -19.03
N ASP A 5 2.41 12.09 -18.10
CA ASP A 5 3.83 12.06 -18.42
C ASP A 5 4.21 10.61 -18.72
N GLU A 6 4.17 10.26 -20.01
CA GLU A 6 4.56 8.95 -20.53
C GLU A 6 6.03 8.59 -20.23
N SER A 7 6.82 9.51 -19.65
CA SER A 7 8.20 9.27 -19.26
C SER A 7 8.40 8.85 -17.80
N LEU A 8 7.38 8.90 -16.94
CA LEU A 8 7.57 8.68 -15.49
C LEU A 8 8.03 7.27 -15.11
N ASN A 9 7.80 6.25 -15.96
CA ASN A 9 8.18 4.86 -15.68
C ASN A 9 9.00 4.19 -16.80
N ILE A 10 9.43 4.93 -17.83
CA ILE A 10 10.25 4.40 -18.95
C ILE A 10 11.55 5.20 -19.01
N THR A 11 12.40 5.02 -18.00
CA THR A 11 13.73 5.61 -18.05
C THR A 11 14.75 4.63 -17.48
N ASP A 12 15.85 4.43 -18.20
CA ASP A 12 17.08 3.79 -17.67
C ASP A 12 17.78 4.69 -16.62
N LYS A 13 17.14 5.78 -16.23
CA LYS A 13 17.62 6.78 -15.30
C LYS A 13 17.18 6.35 -13.90
N VAL A 14 18.18 6.02 -13.08
CA VAL A 14 17.97 5.78 -11.66
C VAL A 14 17.51 7.07 -11.02
N TYR A 15 16.27 7.09 -10.52
CA TYR A 15 15.79 8.15 -9.66
C TYR A 15 16.25 7.86 -8.24
N HIS A 16 16.91 8.84 -7.64
CA HIS A 16 17.24 8.79 -6.24
C HIS A 16 15.94 8.72 -5.43
N SER A 17 15.87 7.79 -4.47
CA SER A 17 14.80 7.75 -3.48
C SER A 17 14.63 9.13 -2.83
N SER A 18 13.44 9.43 -2.30
CA SER A 18 13.21 10.66 -1.53
C SER A 18 14.29 10.84 -0.44
N MET A 19 14.73 9.74 0.16
CA MET A 19 15.82 9.71 1.14
C MET A 19 17.19 10.11 0.55
N GLU A 20 17.48 9.75 -0.70
CA GLU A 20 18.72 10.14 -1.41
C GLU A 20 18.65 11.57 -1.95
N CYS A 21 17.47 12.02 -2.41
CA CYS A 21 17.28 13.38 -2.93
C CYS A 21 17.38 14.44 -1.84
N PHE A 22 16.76 14.16 -0.69
CA PHE A 22 16.68 15.12 0.41
C PHE A 22 17.78 14.85 1.45
N GLY A 23 18.29 13.62 1.55
CA GLY A 23 19.23 13.24 2.59
C GLY A 23 18.54 13.14 3.95
N ILE A 24 19.05 12.29 4.86
CA ILE A 24 18.46 12.10 6.19
C ILE A 24 18.35 13.39 7.02
N ASN A 25 19.16 14.39 6.68
CA ASN A 25 19.22 15.68 7.35
C ASN A 25 18.24 16.73 6.80
N ALA A 26 17.56 16.49 5.67
CA ALA A 26 16.51 17.39 5.20
C ALA A 26 15.17 17.19 5.92
N ILE A 27 15.07 16.15 6.76
CA ILE A 27 14.00 15.99 7.72
C ILE A 27 14.22 17.01 8.85
N ASN A 28 13.83 18.25 8.62
CA ASN A 28 13.58 19.16 9.74
C ASN A 28 12.19 18.80 10.29
N PRO A 29 12.08 18.23 11.50
CA PRO A 29 10.78 17.95 12.08
C PRO A 29 10.04 19.29 12.23
N SER A 30 9.02 19.50 11.41
CA SER A 30 8.15 20.65 11.58
C SER A 30 7.40 20.47 12.90
N GLN A 31 7.46 21.47 13.78
CA GLN A 31 6.79 21.45 15.07
C GLN A 31 5.30 21.82 14.98
N LYS A 32 4.58 21.25 14.01
CA LYS A 32 3.13 21.22 14.06
C LYS A 32 2.69 19.77 14.22
N GLN A 33 2.56 19.36 15.48
CA GLN A 33 1.76 18.19 15.83
C GLN A 33 0.31 18.53 15.53
N ASP A 34 -0.12 18.21 14.32
CA ASP A 34 -1.51 17.81 14.18
C ASP A 34 -1.74 16.62 15.11
N SER A 35 -2.76 16.70 15.95
CA SER A 35 -3.26 15.51 16.63
C SER A 35 -3.87 14.60 15.57
N PHE A 36 -3.34 13.39 15.43
CA PHE A 36 -3.91 12.37 14.55
C PHE A 36 -4.99 11.60 15.31
N GLU A 37 -6.15 11.45 14.68
CA GLU A 37 -7.15 10.47 15.07
C GLU A 37 -6.75 9.10 14.53
N LEU A 38 -6.58 8.14 15.44
CA LEU A 38 -6.28 6.75 15.11
C LEU A 38 -7.55 5.92 15.01
N ASN A 39 -7.70 5.22 13.88
CA ASN A 39 -8.81 4.32 13.63
C ASN A 39 -8.29 2.93 13.29
N TYR A 40 -8.83 1.93 13.98
CA TYR A 40 -8.53 0.51 13.77
C TYR A 40 -9.77 -0.20 13.24
N PHE A 41 -9.66 -0.80 12.07
CA PHE A 41 -10.72 -1.57 11.44
C PHE A 41 -10.35 -3.04 11.46
N GLU A 42 -10.36 -3.65 12.64
CA GLU A 42 -9.89 -5.03 12.86
C GLU A 42 -10.50 -6.05 11.89
N LYS A 43 -11.81 -5.96 11.65
CA LYS A 43 -12.50 -6.87 10.72
C LYS A 43 -12.21 -6.59 9.25
N GLY A 44 -11.89 -5.34 8.91
CA GLY A 44 -11.57 -4.93 7.55
C GLY A 44 -10.10 -5.05 7.21
N GLY A 45 -9.22 -5.13 8.22
CA GLY A 45 -7.78 -5.16 8.03
C GLY A 45 -7.18 -3.78 7.74
N PHE A 46 -7.73 -2.68 8.24
CA PHE A 46 -7.17 -1.34 7.96
C PHE A 46 -6.83 -0.58 9.24
N ILE A 47 -5.74 0.18 9.18
CA ILE A 47 -5.42 1.22 10.16
C ILE A 47 -5.36 2.55 9.44
N SER A 48 -5.89 3.61 10.06
CA SER A 48 -5.63 4.97 9.61
C SER A 48 -5.25 5.91 10.74
N ALA A 49 -4.35 6.83 10.43
CA ALA A 49 -3.98 7.98 11.25
C ALA A 49 -4.33 9.23 10.46
N LYS A 50 -5.27 10.05 10.94
CA LYS A 50 -5.82 11.16 10.16
C LYS A 50 -5.88 12.46 10.96
N SER A 51 -5.54 13.57 10.31
CA SER A 51 -5.79 14.92 10.79
C SER A 51 -6.67 15.69 9.79
N ASN A 52 -6.85 16.99 10.03
CA ASN A 52 -7.54 17.88 9.08
C ASN A 52 -6.77 18.06 7.75
N THR A 53 -5.45 17.81 7.75
CA THR A 53 -4.58 18.08 6.59
C THR A 53 -3.67 16.92 6.21
N ASN A 54 -3.64 15.85 7.01
CA ASN A 54 -2.74 14.72 6.81
C ASN A 54 -3.50 13.41 6.93
N TYR A 55 -3.13 12.37 6.19
CA TYR A 55 -3.56 11.01 6.47
C TYR A 55 -2.47 9.99 6.16
N PHE A 56 -2.47 8.92 6.93
CA PHE A 56 -1.80 7.66 6.63
C PHE A 56 -2.85 6.56 6.74
N ILE A 57 -2.88 5.64 5.78
CA ILE A 57 -3.69 4.42 5.83
C ILE A 57 -2.83 3.25 5.38
N ALA A 58 -2.95 2.13 6.06
CA ALA A 58 -2.28 0.90 5.66
C ALA A 58 -3.25 -0.28 5.69
N ASP A 59 -3.11 -1.15 4.70
CA ASP A 59 -3.79 -2.44 4.65
C ASP A 59 -2.98 -3.48 5.43
N TYR A 60 -3.66 -4.23 6.29
CA TYR A 60 -3.17 -5.42 6.97
C TYR A 60 -4.21 -6.56 6.91
N GLY A 61 -5.15 -6.49 5.96
CA GLY A 61 -6.18 -7.48 5.71
C GLY A 61 -5.66 -8.75 5.04
N GLU A 62 -6.53 -9.73 4.93
CA GLU A 62 -6.24 -10.93 4.14
C GLU A 62 -6.29 -10.63 2.63
N VAL A 63 -5.58 -11.44 1.85
CA VAL A 63 -5.51 -11.25 0.40
C VAL A 63 -6.71 -11.92 -0.30
N GLY A 64 -7.54 -11.10 -0.93
CA GLY A 64 -8.45 -11.57 -1.97
C GLY A 64 -9.66 -12.38 -1.48
N MET A 65 -10.32 -11.95 -0.40
CA MET A 65 -11.61 -12.50 0.06
C MET A 65 -11.58 -14.01 0.30
N HIS A 66 -10.57 -14.48 1.02
CA HIS A 66 -10.34 -15.89 1.34
C HIS A 66 -10.30 -16.79 0.10
N GLY A 67 -9.63 -16.36 -0.97
CA GLY A 67 -9.46 -17.18 -2.16
C GLY A 67 -10.52 -16.98 -3.24
N LYS A 68 -11.64 -16.33 -2.90
CA LYS A 68 -12.71 -16.05 -3.88
C LYS A 68 -12.32 -14.94 -4.84
N GLY A 69 -11.41 -14.07 -4.40
CA GLY A 69 -11.15 -12.79 -5.05
C GLY A 69 -12.40 -11.93 -5.14
N GLY A 70 -12.40 -11.01 -6.10
CA GLY A 70 -13.40 -9.95 -6.21
C GLY A 70 -12.71 -8.60 -6.31
N HIS A 71 -13.13 -7.67 -5.43
CA HIS A 71 -12.57 -6.32 -5.35
C HIS A 71 -11.23 -6.24 -4.60
N GLY A 72 -10.82 -7.30 -3.88
CA GLY A 72 -9.53 -7.32 -3.19
C GLY A 72 -8.35 -7.41 -4.14
N HIS A 73 -7.22 -6.81 -3.78
CA HIS A 73 -5.98 -6.79 -4.53
C HIS A 73 -4.92 -7.64 -3.80
N ASN A 74 -3.71 -7.71 -4.36
CA ASN A 74 -2.58 -8.41 -3.76
C ASN A 74 -1.68 -7.43 -3.01
N ASP A 75 -2.27 -6.71 -2.07
CA ASP A 75 -1.80 -5.43 -1.52
C ASP A 75 -1.59 -5.46 0.00
N LEU A 76 -1.45 -6.65 0.58
CA LEU A 76 -1.19 -6.81 2.01
C LEU A 76 0.06 -6.01 2.45
N PHE A 77 -0.09 -5.20 3.50
CA PHE A 77 0.90 -4.22 3.99
C PHE A 77 1.23 -3.07 3.02
N SER A 78 0.41 -2.83 2.00
CA SER A 78 0.44 -1.59 1.24
C SER A 78 -0.05 -0.40 2.07
N PHE A 79 0.27 0.81 1.63
CA PHE A 79 -0.13 2.03 2.32
C PHE A 79 -0.27 3.22 1.38
N GLU A 80 -0.99 4.23 1.85
CA GLU A 80 -1.11 5.54 1.22
C GLU A 80 -0.81 6.65 2.24
N LEU A 81 -0.29 7.77 1.76
CA LEU A 81 0.15 8.91 2.57
C LEU A 81 -0.19 10.23 1.89
N MET A 82 -0.91 11.09 2.61
CA MET A 82 -1.12 12.49 2.26
C MET A 82 -0.55 13.37 3.35
N LEU A 83 0.24 14.37 2.94
CA LEU A 83 0.80 15.37 3.84
C LEU A 83 0.44 16.78 3.35
N ASP A 84 0.04 17.66 4.27
CA ASP A 84 -0.36 19.05 3.98
C ASP A 84 -1.37 19.17 2.81
N LYS A 85 -2.36 18.27 2.79
CA LYS A 85 -3.40 18.16 1.76
C LYS A 85 -2.86 17.82 0.36
N GLN A 86 -1.67 17.26 0.27
CA GLN A 86 -1.07 16.77 -0.97
C GLN A 86 -0.84 15.27 -0.85
N ASP A 87 -1.30 14.53 -1.86
CA ASP A 87 -1.08 13.09 -1.94
C ASP A 87 0.40 12.84 -2.28
N ILE A 88 1.10 12.09 -1.43
CA ILE A 88 2.54 11.82 -1.56
C ILE A 88 2.79 10.39 -2.02
N ILE A 89 2.07 9.43 -1.43
CA ILE A 89 2.11 8.01 -1.79
C ILE A 89 0.67 7.59 -2.04
N VAL A 90 0.39 7.15 -3.26
CA VAL A 90 -0.95 6.91 -3.78
C VAL A 90 -1.03 5.47 -4.26
N ASP A 91 -2.18 4.84 -4.03
CA ASP A 91 -2.53 3.60 -4.70
C ASP A 91 -3.22 3.90 -6.03
N ALA A 92 -2.82 3.21 -7.10
CA ALA A 92 -3.39 3.42 -8.43
C ALA A 92 -4.87 2.97 -8.53
N GLY A 93 -5.33 2.14 -7.59
CA GLY A 93 -6.68 1.61 -7.56
C GLY A 93 -6.97 0.67 -8.74
N CYS A 94 -8.17 0.77 -9.31
CA CYS A 94 -8.62 -0.10 -10.39
C CYS A 94 -9.25 0.74 -11.52
N TYR A 95 -8.53 0.93 -12.61
CA TYR A 95 -8.97 1.78 -13.73
C TYR A 95 -10.18 1.20 -14.47
N THR A 96 -10.22 -0.13 -14.65
CA THR A 96 -11.27 -0.79 -15.40
C THR A 96 -11.64 -2.13 -14.79
N TYR A 97 -12.94 -2.42 -14.78
CA TYR A 97 -13.46 -3.66 -14.22
C TYR A 97 -13.45 -4.81 -15.24
N THR A 98 -13.97 -4.57 -16.45
CA THR A 98 -14.07 -5.58 -17.53
C THR A 98 -13.58 -5.07 -18.88
N GLY A 99 -13.20 -3.79 -19.00
CA GLY A 99 -12.81 -3.20 -20.28
C GLY A 99 -11.40 -3.60 -20.74
N ASN A 100 -10.52 -3.97 -19.82
CA ASN A 100 -9.21 -4.54 -20.10
C ASN A 100 -8.82 -5.51 -18.96
N LEU A 101 -8.91 -6.82 -19.22
CA LEU A 101 -8.65 -7.84 -18.21
C LEU A 101 -7.16 -8.02 -17.90
N GLU A 102 -6.28 -7.69 -18.84
CA GLU A 102 -4.83 -7.72 -18.66
C GLU A 102 -4.39 -6.62 -17.70
N LEU A 103 -4.74 -5.36 -18.01
CA LEU A 103 -4.48 -4.22 -17.12
C LEU A 103 -5.12 -4.41 -15.74
N LYS A 104 -6.29 -5.04 -15.66
CA LYS A 104 -6.90 -5.37 -14.38
C LYS A 104 -6.06 -6.38 -13.58
N GLY A 105 -5.48 -7.39 -14.23
CA GLY A 105 -4.57 -8.33 -13.59
C GLY A 105 -3.33 -7.62 -13.05
N GLU A 106 -2.74 -6.73 -13.86
CA GLU A 106 -1.63 -5.87 -13.48
C GLU A 106 -1.98 -5.00 -12.27
N MET A 107 -3.10 -4.26 -12.30
CA MET A 107 -3.50 -3.40 -11.19
C MET A 107 -3.88 -4.14 -9.90
N LYS A 108 -4.19 -5.44 -9.98
CA LYS A 108 -4.41 -6.31 -8.80
C LYS A 108 -3.10 -6.91 -8.25
N SER A 109 -2.01 -6.77 -8.98
CA SER A 109 -0.72 -7.37 -8.65
C SER A 109 -0.04 -6.63 -7.52
N SER A 110 0.74 -7.34 -6.70
CA SER A 110 1.60 -6.73 -5.68
C SER A 110 2.58 -5.71 -6.27
N PHE A 111 2.92 -5.82 -7.56
CA PHE A 111 3.78 -4.85 -8.26
C PHE A 111 3.14 -3.46 -8.44
N TYR A 112 1.81 -3.35 -8.33
CA TYR A 112 1.07 -2.08 -8.52
C TYR A 112 0.77 -1.34 -7.21
N HIS A 113 1.20 -1.88 -6.08
CA HIS A 113 0.90 -1.37 -4.75
C HIS A 113 2.16 -0.93 -4.01
N ASN A 114 2.00 -0.02 -3.04
CA ASN A 114 3.08 0.46 -2.19
C ASN A 114 3.46 -0.56 -1.09
N SER A 115 3.73 -1.80 -1.49
CA SER A 115 4.15 -2.90 -0.62
C SER A 115 5.48 -3.50 -1.08
N LEU A 116 6.03 -4.41 -0.30
CA LEU A 116 7.24 -5.14 -0.64
C LEU A 116 6.93 -6.25 -1.65
N VAL A 117 7.72 -6.27 -2.73
CA VAL A 117 7.80 -7.42 -3.63
C VAL A 117 9.15 -8.10 -3.42
N VAL A 118 9.11 -9.41 -3.11
CA VAL A 118 10.29 -10.22 -2.83
C VAL A 118 10.54 -11.16 -4.00
N ASP A 119 11.79 -11.22 -4.46
CA ASP A 119 12.24 -12.10 -5.56
C ASP A 119 11.43 -11.98 -6.86
N ASN A 120 10.85 -10.80 -7.12
CA ASN A 120 9.92 -10.55 -8.22
C ASN A 120 8.76 -11.57 -8.25
N GLN A 121 8.21 -11.91 -7.09
CA GLN A 121 7.05 -12.78 -6.95
C GLN A 121 5.87 -12.05 -6.30
N GLU A 122 4.66 -12.39 -6.73
CA GLU A 122 3.41 -12.02 -6.07
C GLU A 122 3.38 -12.50 -4.61
N ILE A 123 2.71 -11.76 -3.72
CA ILE A 123 2.47 -12.21 -2.34
C ILE A 123 1.68 -13.52 -2.34
N ALA A 124 0.61 -13.57 -3.13
CA ALA A 124 -0.19 -14.75 -3.40
C ALA A 124 -0.52 -14.89 -4.89
N PRO A 125 -0.47 -16.09 -5.49
CA PRO A 125 -0.86 -16.32 -6.88
C PRO A 125 -2.24 -15.76 -7.26
N GLN A 126 -2.32 -15.08 -8.39
CA GLN A 126 -3.61 -14.69 -8.99
C GLN A 126 -4.28 -15.91 -9.65
N ILE A 127 -5.60 -16.03 -9.52
CA ILE A 127 -6.40 -17.15 -10.05
C ILE A 127 -7.42 -16.61 -11.05
N GLY A 128 -7.12 -16.78 -12.34
CA GLY A 128 -7.90 -16.21 -13.43
C GLY A 128 -7.98 -14.69 -13.33
N ALA A 129 -9.02 -14.08 -13.89
CA ALA A 129 -9.13 -12.62 -13.90
C ALA A 129 -9.53 -12.02 -12.53
N TRP A 130 -10.06 -12.82 -11.59
CA TRP A 130 -10.78 -12.30 -10.42
C TRP A 130 -10.23 -12.78 -9.08
N GLY A 131 -9.71 -14.01 -9.04
CA GLY A 131 -9.26 -14.68 -7.84
C GLY A 131 -7.85 -14.27 -7.44
N ILE A 132 -7.56 -14.40 -6.16
CA ILE A 132 -6.20 -14.42 -5.61
C ILE A 132 -6.20 -15.57 -4.61
N SER A 133 -5.18 -16.42 -4.61
CA SER A 133 -5.14 -17.61 -3.76
C SER A 133 -5.09 -17.24 -2.27
N ASN A 134 -5.81 -17.99 -1.44
CA ASN A 134 -5.88 -17.76 0.02
C ASN A 134 -4.68 -18.32 0.78
N ILE A 135 -3.46 -18.14 0.26
CA ILE A 135 -2.26 -18.73 0.87
C ILE A 135 -1.47 -17.75 1.72
N ALA A 136 -1.73 -16.44 1.57
CA ALA A 136 -1.04 -15.38 2.28
C ALA A 136 -2.00 -14.68 3.25
N GLU A 137 -1.60 -14.59 4.52
CA GLU A 137 -2.37 -13.94 5.57
C GLU A 137 -1.48 -13.03 6.44
N PRO A 138 -2.06 -11.94 7.00
CA PRO A 138 -1.38 -11.14 8.02
C PRO A 138 -1.11 -11.98 9.27
N ASN A 139 0.10 -11.89 9.80
CA ASN A 139 0.50 -12.64 11.00
C ASN A 139 1.32 -11.78 11.96
N ASN A 140 1.09 -11.97 13.27
CA ASN A 140 1.72 -11.20 14.34
C ASN A 140 1.59 -9.68 14.15
N VAL A 141 0.43 -9.21 13.70
CA VAL A 141 0.17 -7.77 13.53
C VAL A 141 0.15 -7.10 14.90
N SER A 142 0.92 -6.02 15.04
CA SER A 142 0.98 -5.23 16.27
C SER A 142 0.99 -3.74 15.94
N PHE A 143 0.39 -2.98 16.85
CA PHE A 143 0.27 -1.53 16.75
C PHE A 143 0.97 -0.90 17.95
N LYS A 144 1.66 0.21 17.71
CA LYS A 144 2.20 1.06 18.78
C LYS A 144 1.81 2.49 18.48
N ASP A 145 1.30 3.14 19.52
CA ASP A 145 0.98 4.55 19.55
C ASP A 145 1.77 5.18 20.69
N THR A 146 2.51 6.22 20.38
CA THR A 146 3.39 6.95 21.28
C THR A 146 3.24 8.43 21.01
N ASP A 147 3.66 9.27 21.94
CA ASP A 147 3.62 10.73 21.80
C ASP A 147 4.31 11.27 20.52
N HIS A 148 5.17 10.48 19.89
CA HIS A 148 5.99 10.89 18.75
C HIS A 148 5.81 10.04 17.49
N SER A 149 5.13 8.89 17.58
CA SER A 149 5.03 7.97 16.46
C SER A 149 3.85 7.01 16.58
N ILE A 150 3.30 6.69 15.42
CA ILE A 150 2.33 5.62 15.21
C ILE A 150 3.03 4.59 14.34
N SER A 151 2.96 3.32 14.71
CA SER A 151 3.54 2.23 13.93
C SER A 151 2.59 1.03 13.86
N ILE A 152 2.48 0.46 12.66
CA ILE A 152 1.98 -0.89 12.42
C ILE A 152 3.18 -1.77 12.05
N SER A 153 3.19 -3.00 12.53
CA SER A 153 4.18 -4.01 12.13
C SER A 153 3.56 -5.39 12.12
N GLY A 154 4.08 -6.28 11.29
CA GLY A 154 3.62 -7.66 11.19
C GLY A 154 4.47 -8.43 10.19
N ASN A 155 4.06 -9.66 9.92
CA ASN A 155 4.67 -10.52 8.91
C ASN A 155 3.59 -11.05 7.99
N ILE A 156 3.96 -11.34 6.74
CA ILE A 156 3.10 -12.12 5.85
C ILE A 156 3.42 -13.59 6.08
N LYS A 157 2.42 -14.38 6.47
CA LYS A 157 2.56 -15.83 6.54
C LYS A 157 2.03 -16.42 5.24
N VAL A 158 2.93 -17.05 4.48
CA VAL A 158 2.59 -17.75 3.24
C VAL A 158 2.60 -19.26 3.51
N THR A 159 1.46 -19.91 3.27
CA THR A 159 1.33 -21.36 3.40
C THR A 159 1.68 -21.99 2.06
N LYS A 160 2.63 -22.93 2.05
CA LYS A 160 2.93 -23.70 0.84
C LYS A 160 1.87 -24.79 0.68
N ASP A 161 1.35 -24.91 -0.55
CA ASP A 161 0.57 -26.07 -0.99
C ASP A 161 1.38 -27.38 -0.87
#